data_AF-A0A0K3B3E3-F1
#
_entry.id   AF-A0A0K3B3E3-F1
#
_cell.length_a   1.000
_cell.length_b   1.000
_cell.length_c   1.000
_cell.angle_alpha   90.00
_cell.angle_beta   90.00
_cell.angle_gamma   90.00
#
_symmetry.space_group_name_H-M   'P 1'
#
loop_
_entity.id
_entity.type
_entity.pdbx_description
1 polymer ?
#
loop_
_entity_poly.entity_id
_entity_poly.type
_entity_poly.pdbx_seq_one_letter_code
_entity_poly.pdbx_strand_id
1 'polypeptide(L)'
;MSRVGYVYVGKSAGKNWDIGIQQGVWGWETSVLDRKDGHAIAGSLREGDLLVLARGGPSPRAQTGEWRDAWMKEAWVGSIVRELYQSNHQVWPDKPYPHRVDLVELAHFADVGADALGEADAMECLRLSGNKQGAPVIGQLDLADPAADDAVDAPEEPPNRLALVVIRAEQRQLRSLKFAGASEITCNLCGRTFPARLVRAAHVKRRSELEPGEHRNLANIMAACAFGCDEMFEHGYIYVDDSGSVRRDPRVSPGSSLEEFFASYLAGQTCTAYSKESSAFFAYHRTNMAQIDMVAVSAELTFPESAVHDSP
;
A
#
# COMPACT_ATOMS: atom_id res chain seq x y z
N MET A 1 -1.54 1.91 -6.63
CA MET A 1 -0.10 1.98 -6.96
C MET A 1 0.61 2.95 -6.01
N SER A 2 1.76 2.57 -5.45
CA SER A 2 2.56 3.46 -4.62
C SER A 2 3.65 4.16 -5.44
N ARG A 3 3.95 5.41 -5.07
CA ARG A 3 5.01 6.21 -5.68
C ARG A 3 6.37 5.72 -5.21
N VAL A 4 7.31 5.56 -6.15
CA VAL A 4 8.68 5.10 -5.86
C VAL A 4 9.68 6.05 -6.49
N GLY A 5 10.62 6.54 -5.70
CA GLY A 5 11.81 7.23 -6.20
C GLY A 5 12.95 6.24 -6.45
N TYR A 6 13.46 6.18 -7.67
CA TYR A 6 14.61 5.37 -8.04
C TYR A 6 15.87 6.24 -8.12
N VAL A 7 16.93 5.79 -7.45
CA VAL A 7 18.23 6.45 -7.40
C VAL A 7 19.34 5.46 -7.74
N TYR A 8 20.06 5.73 -8.83
CA TYR A 8 21.28 5.00 -9.13
C TYR A 8 22.47 5.60 -8.41
N VAL A 9 23.15 4.78 -7.62
CA VAL A 9 24.31 5.18 -6.84
C VAL A 9 25.58 4.78 -7.58
N GLY A 10 26.27 5.78 -8.12
CA GLY A 10 27.52 5.60 -8.86
C GLY A 10 28.68 5.11 -8.00
N LYS A 11 29.68 4.50 -8.65
CA LYS A 11 30.86 3.91 -7.98
C LYS A 11 31.60 4.86 -7.03
N SER A 12 31.63 6.17 -7.34
CA SER A 12 32.28 7.19 -6.50
C SER A 12 31.59 7.40 -5.15
N ALA A 13 30.30 7.11 -5.04
CA ALA A 13 29.52 7.24 -3.80
C ALA A 13 29.52 5.96 -2.95
N GLY A 14 30.32 4.94 -3.32
CA GLY A 14 30.28 3.62 -2.70
C GLY A 14 30.60 3.59 -1.21
N LYS A 15 31.47 4.48 -0.72
CA LYS A 15 31.77 4.60 0.74
C LYS A 15 30.67 5.34 1.51
N ASN A 16 29.91 6.17 0.83
CA ASN A 16 28.83 6.98 1.42
C ASN A 16 27.52 6.20 1.53
N TRP A 17 27.35 5.22 0.63
CA TRP A 17 26.24 4.27 0.64
C TRP A 17 26.05 3.62 2.02
N ASP A 18 27.09 2.98 2.56
CA ASP A 18 26.99 2.26 3.83
C ASP A 18 26.61 3.19 4.97
N ILE A 19 27.19 4.40 5.00
CA ILE A 19 26.92 5.42 6.02
C ILE A 19 25.47 5.89 5.96
N GLY A 20 24.98 6.24 4.77
CA GLY A 20 23.62 6.74 4.59
C GLY A 20 22.58 5.71 4.99
N ILE A 21 22.74 4.47 4.52
CA ILE A 21 21.84 3.36 4.85
C ILE A 21 21.83 3.04 6.34
N GLN A 22 23.01 2.94 6.98
CA GLN A 22 23.10 2.64 8.41
C GLN A 22 22.49 3.74 9.27
N GLN A 23 22.57 5.00 8.83
CA GLN A 23 21.99 6.15 9.54
C GLN A 23 20.53 6.42 9.14
N GLY A 24 19.96 5.66 8.20
CA GLY A 24 18.61 5.89 7.69
C GLY A 24 18.44 7.26 7.03
N VAL A 25 19.46 7.74 6.32
CA VAL A 25 19.43 9.05 5.66
C VAL A 25 20.04 8.96 4.26
N TRP A 26 19.38 9.59 3.29
CA TRP A 26 19.93 9.76 1.95
C TRP A 26 20.01 11.24 1.60
N GLY A 27 21.07 11.62 0.89
CA GLY A 27 21.36 13.02 0.59
C GLY A 27 21.81 13.26 -0.84
N TRP A 28 21.44 14.41 -1.38
CA TRP A 28 21.88 14.91 -2.68
C TRP A 28 22.68 16.20 -2.55
N GLU A 29 23.66 16.38 -3.44
CA GLU A 29 24.33 17.66 -3.64
C GLU A 29 23.36 18.65 -4.29
N THR A 30 23.47 19.94 -3.94
CA THR A 30 22.66 20.99 -4.57
C THR A 30 22.79 20.97 -6.09
N SER A 31 24.02 20.83 -6.61
CA SER A 31 24.27 20.78 -8.06
C SER A 31 23.66 19.57 -8.78
N VAL A 32 23.26 18.53 -8.06
CA VAL A 32 22.53 17.37 -8.62
C VAL A 32 21.05 17.70 -8.74
N LEU A 33 20.45 18.32 -7.71
CA LEU A 33 19.02 18.68 -7.72
C LEU A 33 18.70 19.95 -8.50
N ASP A 34 19.64 20.89 -8.64
CA ASP A 34 19.50 22.11 -9.45
C ASP A 34 19.32 21.83 -10.94
N ARG A 35 19.65 20.61 -11.38
CA ARG A 35 19.56 20.23 -12.79
C ARG A 35 18.15 19.75 -13.11
N LYS A 36 17.60 20.32 -14.18
CA LYS A 36 16.25 20.00 -14.65
C LYS A 36 15.27 20.16 -13.47
N ASP A 37 14.43 19.15 -13.24
CA ASP A 37 13.37 19.19 -12.22
C ASP A 37 13.77 18.48 -10.92
N GLY A 38 15.08 18.35 -10.62
CA GLY A 38 15.57 17.53 -9.51
C GLY A 38 14.97 17.93 -8.15
N HIS A 39 14.93 19.23 -7.85
CA HIS A 39 14.27 19.77 -6.65
C HIS A 39 12.77 19.45 -6.59
N ALA A 40 12.06 19.65 -7.71
CA ALA A 40 10.62 19.39 -7.77
C ALA A 40 10.33 17.90 -7.59
N ILE A 41 11.13 17.02 -8.21
CA ILE A 41 10.98 15.57 -8.09
C ILE A 41 11.29 15.11 -6.67
N ALA A 42 12.44 15.48 -6.11
CA ALA A 42 12.82 15.09 -4.75
C ALA A 42 11.80 15.63 -3.72
N GLY A 43 11.33 16.87 -3.91
CA GLY A 43 10.29 17.48 -3.09
C GLY A 43 8.87 17.00 -3.39
N SER A 44 8.67 16.08 -4.35
CA SER A 44 7.38 15.42 -4.60
C SER A 44 7.21 14.12 -3.82
N LEU A 45 8.32 13.58 -3.28
CA LEU A 45 8.30 12.42 -2.41
C LEU A 45 7.76 12.80 -1.03
N ARG A 46 6.81 12.03 -0.52
CA ARG A 46 6.16 12.26 0.77
C ARG A 46 6.51 11.16 1.75
N GLU A 47 6.26 11.44 3.02
CA GLU A 47 6.22 10.41 4.05
C GLU A 47 5.32 9.24 3.62
N GLY A 48 5.89 8.03 3.55
CA GLY A 48 5.19 6.84 3.04
C GLY A 48 5.73 6.32 1.73
N ASP A 49 6.16 7.22 0.85
CA ASP A 49 6.72 6.85 -0.44
C ASP A 49 8.00 6.02 -0.27
N LEU A 50 8.29 5.23 -1.29
CA LEU A 50 9.48 4.37 -1.30
C LEU A 50 10.64 5.07 -1.99
N LEU A 51 11.84 4.78 -1.51
CA LEU A 51 13.08 5.12 -2.19
C LEU A 51 13.88 3.84 -2.45
N VAL A 52 14.11 3.53 -3.72
CA VAL A 52 14.99 2.46 -4.17
C VAL A 52 16.34 3.08 -4.52
N LEU A 53 17.34 2.77 -3.70
CA LEU A 53 18.74 3.07 -3.97
C LEU A 53 19.35 1.82 -4.59
N ALA A 54 20.03 1.91 -5.74
CA ALA A 54 20.66 0.73 -6.35
C ALA A 54 22.02 1.03 -6.95
N ARG A 55 22.95 0.07 -6.88
CA ARG A 55 24.33 0.22 -7.38
C ARG A 55 24.85 -1.02 -8.09
N GLY A 56 25.96 -0.83 -8.81
CA GLY A 56 26.69 -1.92 -9.45
C GLY A 56 26.07 -2.47 -10.74
N GLY A 57 25.12 -1.73 -11.34
CA GLY A 57 24.55 -2.04 -12.66
C GLY A 57 25.43 -1.60 -13.84
N PRO A 58 24.91 -1.76 -15.08
CA PRO A 58 25.59 -1.34 -16.31
C PRO A 58 25.92 0.16 -16.35
N SER A 59 26.55 0.59 -17.44
CA SER A 59 26.76 2.02 -17.68
C SER A 59 25.40 2.73 -17.83
N PRO A 60 25.12 3.81 -17.08
CA PRO A 60 23.88 4.58 -17.27
C PRO A 60 23.78 5.25 -18.66
N ARG A 61 24.93 5.44 -19.34
CA ARG A 61 25.02 5.97 -20.70
C ARG A 61 24.61 4.97 -21.80
N ALA A 62 24.16 3.78 -21.40
CA ALA A 62 23.52 2.77 -22.24
C ALA A 62 22.31 3.34 -22.98
N GLN A 63 21.98 2.76 -24.15
CA GLN A 63 20.79 3.13 -24.91
C GLN A 63 19.51 2.76 -24.13
N THR A 64 18.39 3.41 -24.47
CA THR A 64 17.09 3.09 -23.89
C THR A 64 16.74 1.62 -24.12
N GLY A 65 16.27 0.93 -23.10
CA GLY A 65 15.91 -0.50 -23.16
C GLY A 65 17.06 -1.47 -22.88
N GLU A 66 18.32 -1.05 -22.94
CA GLU A 66 19.48 -1.92 -22.62
C GLU A 66 19.52 -2.36 -21.14
N TRP A 67 18.77 -1.68 -20.27
CA TRP A 67 18.66 -2.01 -18.85
C TRP A 67 17.50 -2.95 -18.52
N ARG A 68 16.66 -3.31 -19.50
CA ARG A 68 15.44 -4.10 -19.27
C ARG A 68 15.72 -5.41 -18.51
N ASP A 69 16.74 -6.13 -18.93
CA ASP A 69 17.15 -7.42 -18.35
C ASP A 69 18.45 -7.31 -17.53
N ALA A 70 18.84 -6.08 -17.18
CA ALA A 70 20.07 -5.84 -16.44
C ALA A 70 19.95 -6.25 -14.97
N TRP A 71 21.12 -6.43 -14.35
CA TRP A 71 21.24 -6.78 -12.95
C TRP A 71 21.95 -5.68 -12.19
N MET A 72 21.49 -5.43 -10.97
CA MET A 72 22.12 -4.56 -10.00
C MET A 72 22.83 -5.45 -8.98
N LYS A 73 24.08 -5.11 -8.66
CA LYS A 73 24.82 -5.84 -7.61
C LYS A 73 24.12 -5.73 -6.26
N GLU A 74 23.51 -4.59 -6.00
CA GLU A 74 22.89 -4.29 -4.71
C GLU A 74 21.77 -3.27 -4.88
N ALA A 75 20.65 -3.50 -4.20
CA ALA A 75 19.58 -2.54 -4.08
C ALA A 75 19.07 -2.49 -2.64
N TRP A 76 18.90 -1.28 -2.14
CA TRP A 76 18.38 -0.98 -0.82
C TRP A 76 17.07 -0.21 -0.97
N VAL A 77 16.08 -0.60 -0.18
CA VAL A 77 14.72 -0.06 -0.26
C VAL A 77 14.34 0.48 1.11
N GLY A 78 13.97 1.75 1.15
CA GLY A 78 13.45 2.38 2.36
C GLY A 78 12.11 3.07 2.14
N SER A 79 11.33 3.19 3.20
CA SER A 79 10.17 4.10 3.25
C SER A 79 10.61 5.44 3.80
N ILE A 80 10.12 6.53 3.20
CA ILE A 80 10.37 7.89 3.66
C ILE A 80 9.63 8.12 4.98
N VAL A 81 10.40 8.52 5.99
CA VAL A 81 9.92 8.90 7.33
C VAL A 81 10.13 10.39 7.60
N ARG A 82 10.91 11.08 6.76
CA ARG A 82 10.96 12.54 6.73
C ARG A 82 11.14 13.02 5.30
N GLU A 83 10.24 13.91 4.88
CA GLU A 83 10.25 14.54 3.56
C GLU A 83 11.52 15.37 3.32
N LEU A 84 11.72 15.81 2.07
CA LEU A 84 12.91 16.57 1.67
C LEU A 84 13.15 17.77 2.60
N TYR A 85 14.31 17.78 3.26
CA TYR A 85 14.76 18.86 4.12
C TYR A 85 16.19 19.28 3.79
N GLN A 86 16.58 20.45 4.31
CA GLN A 86 17.97 20.91 4.22
C GLN A 86 18.67 20.80 5.57
N SER A 87 19.91 20.31 5.56
CA SER A 87 20.75 20.24 6.75
C SER A 87 22.22 20.40 6.40
N ASN A 88 22.93 21.15 7.24
CA ASN A 88 24.38 21.33 7.16
C ASN A 88 25.14 20.35 8.08
N HIS A 89 24.44 19.45 8.79
CA HIS A 89 25.08 18.50 9.70
C HIS A 89 25.89 17.46 8.91
N GLN A 90 27.20 17.36 9.11
CA GLN A 90 28.05 16.44 8.34
C GLN A 90 27.71 14.97 8.64
N VAL A 91 27.18 14.24 7.65
CA VAL A 91 26.91 12.79 7.73
C VAL A 91 27.97 11.99 6.97
N TRP A 92 28.26 12.40 5.74
CA TRP A 92 29.25 11.74 4.87
C TRP A 92 30.61 12.43 4.97
N PRO A 93 31.74 11.72 4.91
CA PRO A 93 33.06 12.31 5.15
C PRO A 93 33.59 13.14 3.97
N ASP A 94 33.07 12.95 2.75
CA ASP A 94 33.59 13.58 1.55
C ASP A 94 32.90 14.91 1.22
N LYS A 95 31.57 14.99 1.39
CA LYS A 95 30.74 16.11 0.97
C LYS A 95 29.52 16.30 1.89
N PRO A 96 28.95 17.52 1.95
CA PRO A 96 27.88 17.83 2.92
C PRO A 96 26.49 17.29 2.55
N TYR A 97 26.19 17.00 1.27
CA TYR A 97 24.87 16.55 0.77
C TYR A 97 23.68 17.20 1.51
N PRO A 98 23.42 18.50 1.29
CA PRO A 98 22.54 19.26 2.15
C PRO A 98 21.07 18.91 2.01
N HIS A 99 20.62 18.40 0.86
CA HIS A 99 19.21 18.04 0.62
C HIS A 99 18.99 16.59 0.97
N ARG A 100 18.15 16.30 1.95
CA ARG A 100 18.05 14.98 2.58
C ARG A 100 16.64 14.50 2.74
N VAL A 101 16.51 13.19 2.79
CA VAL A 101 15.33 12.47 3.27
C VAL A 101 15.77 11.48 4.33
N ASP A 102 14.92 11.27 5.34
CA ASP A 102 15.13 10.21 6.31
C ASP A 102 14.30 8.98 5.91
N LEU A 103 14.89 7.81 6.07
CA LEU A 103 14.39 6.55 5.54
C LEU A 103 14.45 5.47 6.63
N VAL A 104 13.48 4.57 6.63
CA VAL A 104 13.55 3.31 7.37
C VAL A 104 13.71 2.16 6.39
N GLU A 105 14.66 1.26 6.65
CA GLU A 105 14.91 0.10 5.79
C GLU A 105 13.69 -0.83 5.75
N LEU A 106 13.29 -1.21 4.53
CA LEU A 106 12.30 -2.25 4.28
C LEU A 106 12.94 -3.52 3.73
N ALA A 107 13.91 -3.37 2.83
CA ALA A 107 14.61 -4.49 2.20
C ALA A 107 16.01 -4.12 1.75
N HIS A 108 16.82 -5.16 1.65
CA HIS A 108 18.12 -5.13 1.01
C HIS A 108 18.25 -6.39 0.14
N PHE A 109 18.53 -6.18 -1.15
CA PHE A 109 18.75 -7.22 -2.14
C PHE A 109 20.19 -7.21 -2.64
N ALA A 110 20.78 -8.39 -2.76
CA ALA A 110 22.03 -8.63 -3.47
C ALA A 110 21.72 -9.32 -4.80
N ASP A 111 22.47 -8.97 -5.85
CA ASP A 111 22.35 -9.52 -7.21
C ASP A 111 20.89 -9.61 -7.67
N VAL A 112 20.33 -8.45 -8.01
CA VAL A 112 18.88 -8.25 -8.20
C VAL A 112 18.56 -7.73 -9.60
N GLY A 113 17.55 -8.34 -10.24
CA GLY A 113 17.04 -7.96 -11.54
C GLY A 113 15.77 -7.11 -11.48
N ALA A 114 15.22 -6.81 -12.66
CA ALA A 114 13.99 -6.03 -12.83
C ALA A 114 12.79 -6.66 -12.11
N ASP A 115 12.67 -7.99 -12.14
CA ASP A 115 11.63 -8.80 -11.50
C ASP A 115 11.49 -8.55 -9.99
N ALA A 116 12.55 -8.05 -9.36
CA ALA A 116 12.58 -7.81 -7.93
C ALA A 116 12.62 -6.33 -7.55
N LEU A 117 12.62 -5.40 -8.51
CA LEU A 117 12.70 -3.95 -8.26
C LEU A 117 11.48 -3.15 -8.76
N GLY A 118 10.46 -3.79 -9.32
CA GLY A 118 9.34 -3.10 -9.94
C GLY A 118 9.34 -3.16 -11.47
N GLU A 119 9.85 -4.26 -12.03
CA GLU A 119 9.86 -4.62 -13.46
C GLU A 119 10.72 -3.69 -14.35
N ALA A 120 10.49 -3.74 -15.67
CA ALA A 120 11.33 -3.06 -16.66
C ALA A 120 11.37 -1.53 -16.47
N ASP A 121 10.27 -0.94 -16.00
CA ASP A 121 10.17 0.49 -15.75
C ASP A 121 11.09 0.94 -14.60
N ALA A 122 11.27 0.11 -13.57
CA ALA A 122 12.20 0.39 -12.48
C ALA A 122 13.65 0.48 -12.97
N MET A 123 14.06 -0.43 -13.85
CA MET A 123 15.42 -0.44 -14.40
C MET A 123 15.68 0.77 -15.30
N GLU A 124 14.70 1.19 -16.09
CA GLU A 124 14.79 2.42 -16.87
C GLU A 124 14.85 3.66 -15.98
N CYS A 125 14.08 3.70 -14.89
CA CYS A 125 14.17 4.78 -13.89
C CYS A 125 15.57 4.87 -13.27
N LEU A 126 16.18 3.74 -12.92
CA LEU A 126 17.57 3.68 -12.42
C LEU A 126 18.58 4.16 -13.47
N ARG A 127 18.44 3.74 -14.74
CA ARG A 127 19.30 4.21 -15.83
C ARG A 127 19.22 5.74 -15.98
N LEU A 128 17.99 6.28 -16.00
CA LEU A 128 17.74 7.71 -16.10
C LEU A 128 18.29 8.47 -14.89
N SER A 129 18.15 7.92 -13.68
CA SER A 129 18.75 8.50 -12.47
C SER A 129 20.28 8.58 -12.60
N GLY A 130 20.93 7.53 -13.09
CA GLY A 130 22.37 7.52 -13.34
C GLY A 130 22.82 8.57 -14.35
N ASN A 131 22.06 8.77 -15.43
CA ASN A 131 22.28 9.86 -16.39
C ASN A 131 22.09 11.26 -15.78
N LYS A 132 21.25 11.36 -14.75
CA LYS A 132 21.03 12.57 -13.95
C LYS A 132 21.94 12.62 -12.70
N GLN A 133 23.06 11.90 -12.71
CA GLN A 133 24.05 11.91 -11.61
C GLN A 133 23.49 11.51 -10.24
N GLY A 134 22.50 10.60 -10.23
CA GLY A 134 21.87 10.11 -9.01
C GLY A 134 20.70 10.97 -8.52
N ALA A 135 20.21 11.94 -9.31
CA ALA A 135 18.95 12.60 -9.01
C ALA A 135 17.80 11.55 -9.06
N PRO A 136 16.79 11.68 -8.19
CA PRO A 136 15.69 10.72 -8.16
C PRO A 136 14.88 10.77 -9.46
N VAL A 137 14.37 9.60 -9.87
CA VAL A 137 13.39 9.45 -10.94
C VAL A 137 12.16 8.76 -10.37
N ILE A 138 10.98 9.29 -10.64
CA ILE A 138 9.73 8.71 -10.13
C ILE A 138 9.27 7.61 -11.07
N GLY A 139 9.01 6.44 -10.50
CA GLY A 139 8.19 5.41 -11.09
C GLY A 139 7.01 5.06 -10.19
N GLN A 140 6.30 4.03 -10.59
CA GLN A 140 5.19 3.48 -9.83
C GLN A 140 5.49 2.02 -9.50
N LEU A 141 4.99 1.57 -8.36
CA LEU A 141 5.00 0.18 -7.97
C LEU A 141 3.57 -0.22 -7.70
N ASP A 142 3.11 -1.27 -8.40
CA ASP A 142 1.85 -1.87 -8.02
C ASP A 142 2.02 -2.67 -6.74
N LEU A 143 1.18 -2.33 -5.77
CA LEU A 143 1.14 -2.97 -4.45
C LEU A 143 -0.26 -3.56 -4.23
N ALA A 144 -0.93 -3.95 -5.31
CA ALA A 144 -2.14 -4.75 -5.23
C ALA A 144 -1.93 -5.87 -4.21
N ASP A 145 -2.87 -5.99 -3.28
CA ASP A 145 -2.84 -7.09 -2.33
C ASP A 145 -3.10 -8.37 -3.13
N PRO A 146 -2.20 -9.36 -3.15
CA PRO A 146 -2.45 -10.61 -3.87
C PRO A 146 -3.69 -11.35 -3.37
N ALA A 147 -4.27 -10.98 -2.21
CA ALA A 147 -5.56 -11.50 -1.75
C ALA A 147 -6.79 -10.76 -2.33
N ALA A 148 -6.62 -9.63 -3.03
CA ALA A 148 -7.73 -8.79 -3.50
C ALA A 148 -8.18 -9.07 -4.95
N ASP A 149 -7.38 -9.80 -5.74
CA ASP A 149 -7.63 -10.08 -7.16
C ASP A 149 -8.06 -11.54 -7.38
N ASP A 150 -9.31 -11.85 -7.01
CA ASP A 150 -10.01 -13.08 -7.41
C ASP A 150 -10.82 -12.85 -8.71
N ALA A 151 -10.22 -12.18 -9.70
CA ALA A 151 -10.71 -12.35 -11.06
C ALA A 151 -10.20 -13.71 -11.54
N VAL A 152 -11.11 -14.64 -11.79
CA VAL A 152 -10.88 -15.99 -12.34
C VAL A 152 -10.15 -15.98 -13.71
N ASP A 153 -9.80 -14.79 -14.22
CA ASP A 153 -9.12 -14.51 -15.49
C ASP A 153 -8.01 -13.43 -15.36
N ALA A 154 -7.56 -13.07 -14.15
CA ALA A 154 -6.42 -12.16 -13.99
C ALA A 154 -5.11 -12.86 -14.38
N PRO A 155 -4.19 -12.18 -15.09
CA PRO A 155 -2.87 -12.75 -15.41
C PRO A 155 -2.15 -13.17 -14.14
N GLU A 156 -1.76 -14.43 -14.11
CA GLU A 156 -1.13 -15.18 -13.00
C GLU A 156 0.32 -14.71 -12.71
N GLU A 157 0.63 -13.42 -12.84
CA GLU A 157 1.95 -12.90 -12.48
C GLU A 157 1.98 -12.59 -10.98
N PRO A 158 2.74 -13.37 -10.18
CA PRO A 158 2.84 -13.10 -8.76
C PRO A 158 3.43 -11.70 -8.55
N PRO A 159 2.95 -10.95 -7.54
CA PRO A 159 3.45 -9.60 -7.28
C PRO A 159 4.97 -9.63 -7.16
N ASN A 160 5.61 -8.69 -7.85
CA ASN A 160 7.07 -8.62 -7.88
C ASN A 160 7.66 -8.60 -6.47
N ARG A 161 8.89 -9.07 -6.32
CA ARG A 161 9.48 -9.33 -4.99
C ARG A 161 9.54 -8.07 -4.12
N LEU A 162 9.69 -6.89 -4.72
CA LEU A 162 9.64 -5.60 -4.02
C LEU A 162 8.27 -5.36 -3.40
N ALA A 163 7.20 -5.56 -4.17
CA ALA A 163 5.83 -5.38 -3.70
C ALA A 163 5.53 -6.25 -2.47
N LEU A 164 5.92 -7.52 -2.51
CA LEU A 164 5.75 -8.45 -1.39
C LEU A 164 6.49 -7.99 -0.12
N VAL A 165 7.71 -7.45 -0.25
CA VAL A 165 8.45 -6.93 0.91
C VAL A 165 7.73 -5.70 1.49
N VAL A 166 7.33 -4.76 0.63
CA VAL A 166 6.66 -3.53 1.06
C VAL A 166 5.37 -3.84 1.80
N ILE A 167 4.53 -4.71 1.24
CA ILE A 167 3.26 -5.15 1.87
C ILE A 167 3.54 -5.77 3.25
N ARG A 168 4.55 -6.63 3.37
CA ARG A 168 4.91 -7.27 4.66
C ARG A 168 5.45 -6.27 5.68
N ALA A 169 6.26 -5.32 5.24
CA ALA A 169 6.83 -4.30 6.12
C ALA A 169 5.75 -3.34 6.62
N GLU A 170 4.82 -2.94 5.74
CA GLU A 170 3.67 -2.13 6.12
C GLU A 170 2.76 -2.86 7.11
N GLN A 171 2.40 -4.12 6.83
CA GLN A 171 1.63 -4.92 7.78
C GLN A 171 2.32 -5.00 9.14
N ARG A 172 3.65 -5.18 9.18
CA ARG A 172 4.40 -5.14 10.45
C ARG A 172 4.28 -3.79 11.16
N GLN A 173 4.42 -2.69 10.42
CA GLN A 173 4.33 -1.33 10.97
C GLN A 173 2.92 -1.03 11.50
N LEU A 174 1.89 -1.27 10.70
CA LEU A 174 0.49 -1.06 11.08
C LEU A 174 0.13 -1.90 12.31
N ARG A 175 0.55 -3.16 12.35
CA ARG A 175 0.38 -4.02 13.54
C ARG A 175 1.10 -3.46 14.76
N SER A 176 2.32 -2.96 14.61
CA SER A 176 3.06 -2.35 15.72
C SER A 176 2.33 -1.13 16.26
N LEU A 177 1.80 -0.28 15.38
CA LEU A 177 1.09 0.94 15.75
C LEU A 177 -0.30 0.65 16.36
N LYS A 178 -1.06 -0.29 15.78
CA LYS A 178 -2.42 -0.60 16.24
C LYS A 178 -2.48 -1.52 17.43
N PHE A 179 -1.59 -2.51 17.49
CA PHE A 179 -1.67 -3.57 18.48
C PHE A 179 -0.64 -3.42 19.58
N ALA A 180 0.32 -2.50 19.45
CA ALA A 180 1.32 -2.16 20.47
C ALA A 180 2.03 -3.39 21.07
N GLY A 181 2.24 -4.43 20.25
CA GLY A 181 2.89 -5.68 20.69
C GLY A 181 2.01 -6.64 21.51
N ALA A 182 0.70 -6.42 21.58
CA ALA A 182 -0.24 -7.33 22.26
C ALA A 182 -0.14 -8.75 21.71
N SER A 183 -0.14 -9.74 22.61
CA SER A 183 -0.12 -11.17 22.25
C SER A 183 -1.48 -11.68 21.79
N GLU A 184 -2.55 -11.01 22.21
CA GLU A 184 -3.93 -11.31 21.85
C GLU A 184 -4.64 -10.04 21.37
N ILE A 185 -5.48 -10.17 20.36
CA ILE A 185 -6.20 -9.07 19.73
C ILE A 185 -7.66 -9.48 19.53
N THR A 186 -8.57 -8.58 19.90
CA THR A 186 -9.99 -8.71 19.63
C THR A 186 -10.31 -8.26 18.21
N CYS A 187 -10.97 -9.11 17.43
CA CYS A 187 -11.46 -8.75 16.11
C CYS A 187 -12.53 -7.67 16.22
N ASN A 188 -12.40 -6.60 15.43
CA ASN A 188 -13.34 -5.50 15.45
C ASN A 188 -14.72 -5.86 14.90
N LEU A 189 -14.83 -6.92 14.09
CA LEU A 189 -16.09 -7.34 13.46
C LEU A 189 -16.85 -8.38 14.28
N CYS A 190 -16.22 -9.52 14.63
CA CYS A 190 -16.90 -10.59 15.39
C CYS A 190 -16.73 -10.49 16.91
N GLY A 191 -15.93 -9.56 17.43
CA GLY A 191 -15.71 -9.38 18.86
C GLY A 191 -14.92 -10.50 19.56
N ARG A 192 -14.50 -11.54 18.83
CA ARG A 192 -13.72 -12.66 19.38
C ARG A 192 -12.25 -12.30 19.52
N THR A 193 -11.60 -12.83 20.55
CA THR A 193 -10.16 -12.63 20.82
C THR A 193 -9.34 -13.78 20.24
N PHE A 194 -8.23 -13.46 19.57
CA PHE A 194 -7.33 -14.43 18.96
C PHE A 194 -5.87 -14.09 19.28
N PRO A 195 -4.95 -15.08 19.22
CA PRO A 195 -3.53 -14.80 19.16
C PRO A 195 -3.22 -13.79 18.06
N ALA A 196 -2.37 -12.82 18.34
CA ALA A 196 -2.14 -11.68 17.45
C ALA A 196 -1.75 -12.09 16.02
N ARG A 197 -1.06 -13.23 15.86
CA ARG A 197 -0.69 -13.78 14.55
C ARG A 197 -1.87 -14.19 13.65
N LEU A 198 -3.07 -14.35 14.22
CA LEU A 198 -4.30 -14.76 13.53
C LEU A 198 -5.27 -13.59 13.29
N VAL A 199 -4.82 -12.36 13.54
CA VAL A 199 -5.57 -11.12 13.31
C VAL A 199 -4.79 -10.24 12.37
N ARG A 200 -5.40 -9.76 11.29
CA ARG A 200 -4.82 -8.86 10.29
C ARG A 200 -5.06 -7.40 10.70
N ALA A 201 -4.12 -6.52 10.34
CA ALA A 201 -4.36 -5.08 10.35
C ALA A 201 -4.93 -4.73 8.97
N ALA A 202 -6.23 -4.95 8.82
CA ALA A 202 -6.95 -4.83 7.56
C ALA A 202 -7.27 -3.38 7.25
N HIS A 203 -7.15 -3.00 5.98
CA HIS A 203 -7.63 -1.71 5.51
C HIS A 203 -9.16 -1.74 5.36
N VAL A 204 -9.85 -0.68 5.76
CA VAL A 204 -11.31 -0.55 5.55
C VAL A 204 -11.59 -0.15 4.10
N LYS A 205 -10.91 0.88 3.61
CA LYS A 205 -10.83 1.28 2.20
C LYS A 205 -9.57 0.66 1.60
N ARG A 206 -9.69 -0.06 0.47
CA ARG A 206 -8.60 -0.82 -0.14
C ARG A 206 -7.40 0.06 -0.45
N ARG A 207 -6.21 -0.52 -0.27
CA ARG A 207 -4.92 0.16 -0.50
C ARG A 207 -4.81 0.76 -1.91
N SER A 208 -5.27 0.05 -2.93
CA SER A 208 -5.22 0.48 -4.33
C SER A 208 -6.04 1.74 -4.61
N GLU A 209 -7.04 2.02 -3.76
CA GLU A 209 -8.00 3.12 -3.90
C GLU A 209 -7.71 4.29 -2.95
N LEU A 210 -6.64 4.19 -2.16
CA LEU A 210 -6.24 5.23 -1.22
C LEU A 210 -5.63 6.44 -1.93
N GLU A 211 -6.06 7.61 -1.49
CA GLU A 211 -5.42 8.87 -1.84
C GLU A 211 -4.03 8.96 -1.19
N PRO A 212 -3.10 9.75 -1.77
CA PRO A 212 -1.79 9.98 -1.18
C PRO A 212 -1.89 10.41 0.29
N GLY A 213 -1.22 9.69 1.18
CA GLY A 213 -1.24 9.91 2.64
C GLY A 213 -2.31 9.14 3.42
N GLU A 214 -3.36 8.60 2.78
CA GLU A 214 -4.40 7.84 3.50
C GLU A 214 -3.91 6.47 4.02
N HIS A 215 -2.87 5.89 3.39
CA HIS A 215 -2.30 4.58 3.74
C HIS A 215 -1.71 4.49 5.17
N ARG A 216 -1.40 5.63 5.80
CA ARG A 216 -0.96 5.69 7.21
C ARG A 216 -2.07 6.11 8.16
N ASN A 217 -3.26 6.41 7.66
CA ASN A 217 -4.37 6.81 8.52
C ASN A 217 -4.85 5.60 9.31
N LEU A 218 -4.50 5.56 10.59
CA LEU A 218 -4.91 4.49 11.50
C LEU A 218 -6.44 4.38 11.63
N ALA A 219 -7.23 5.41 11.31
CA ALA A 219 -8.69 5.29 11.27
C ALA A 219 -9.18 4.40 10.11
N ASN A 220 -8.36 4.21 9.07
CA ASN A 220 -8.64 3.27 7.98
C ASN A 220 -8.21 1.83 8.31
N ILE A 221 -7.68 1.55 9.51
CA ILE A 221 -7.14 0.24 9.87
C ILE A 221 -7.99 -0.40 10.97
N MET A 222 -8.43 -1.63 10.73
CA MET A 222 -9.15 -2.46 11.71
C MET A 222 -8.47 -3.80 11.95
N ALA A 223 -8.73 -4.40 13.10
CA ALA A 223 -8.37 -5.75 13.48
C ALA A 223 -9.40 -6.74 12.91
N ALA A 224 -9.06 -7.48 11.85
CA ALA A 224 -9.94 -8.51 11.28
C ALA A 224 -9.33 -9.91 11.49
N CYS A 225 -10.11 -10.89 11.93
CA CYS A 225 -9.58 -12.23 12.14
C CYS A 225 -9.41 -12.97 10.81
N ALA A 226 -8.35 -13.77 10.71
CA ALA A 226 -8.09 -14.66 9.58
C ALA A 226 -9.05 -15.87 9.53
N PHE A 227 -10.04 -15.95 10.44
CA PHE A 227 -11.06 -17.00 10.48
C PHE A 227 -12.32 -16.66 9.70
N GLY A 228 -12.28 -15.61 8.88
CA GLY A 228 -13.34 -15.29 7.91
C GLY A 228 -13.78 -13.83 7.94
N CYS A 229 -13.56 -13.07 9.02
CA CYS A 229 -13.98 -11.67 9.04
C CYS A 229 -13.19 -10.79 8.08
N ASP A 230 -11.89 -11.06 7.94
CA ASP A 230 -11.00 -10.36 6.98
C ASP A 230 -11.50 -10.58 5.55
N GLU A 231 -11.57 -11.83 5.12
CA GLU A 231 -12.03 -12.25 3.80
C GLU A 231 -13.46 -11.76 3.47
N MET A 232 -14.42 -12.00 4.37
CA MET A 232 -15.81 -11.63 4.11
C MET A 232 -15.98 -10.12 3.94
N PHE A 233 -15.21 -9.33 4.68
CA PHE A 233 -15.24 -7.89 4.55
C PHE A 233 -14.54 -7.45 3.27
N GLU A 234 -13.34 -7.95 2.99
CA GLU A 234 -12.55 -7.60 1.80
C GLU A 234 -13.33 -7.83 0.49
N HIS A 235 -14.06 -8.94 0.40
CA HIS A 235 -14.89 -9.29 -0.76
C HIS A 235 -16.31 -8.68 -0.73
N GLY A 236 -16.63 -7.88 0.28
CA GLY A 236 -17.91 -7.19 0.37
C GLY A 236 -19.11 -8.10 0.70
N TYR A 237 -18.90 -9.34 1.16
CA TYR A 237 -19.98 -10.21 1.64
C TYR A 237 -20.61 -9.70 2.95
N ILE A 238 -19.84 -8.93 3.72
CA ILE A 238 -20.32 -8.17 4.88
C ILE A 238 -19.86 -6.72 4.76
N TYR A 239 -20.59 -5.83 5.41
CA TYR A 239 -20.26 -4.41 5.49
C TYR A 239 -20.67 -3.84 6.85
N VAL A 240 -20.27 -2.60 7.15
CA VAL A 240 -20.65 -1.89 8.37
C VAL A 240 -21.54 -0.70 8.00
N ASP A 241 -22.76 -0.66 8.53
CA ASP A 241 -23.74 0.41 8.25
C ASP A 241 -23.42 1.72 8.99
N ASP A 242 -24.23 2.77 8.76
CA ASP A 242 -24.01 4.10 9.37
C ASP A 242 -24.13 4.13 10.90
N SER A 243 -24.77 3.11 11.48
CA SER A 243 -24.85 2.92 12.93
C SER A 243 -23.62 2.21 13.51
N GLY A 244 -22.71 1.73 12.65
CA GLY A 244 -21.59 0.89 13.04
C GLY A 244 -21.96 -0.58 13.20
N SER A 245 -23.14 -1.02 12.76
CA SER A 245 -23.56 -2.42 12.87
C SER A 245 -23.02 -3.24 11.69
N VAL A 246 -22.58 -4.47 11.96
CA VAL A 246 -22.16 -5.40 10.91
C VAL A 246 -23.39 -5.97 10.21
N ARG A 247 -23.42 -5.86 8.88
CA ARG A 247 -24.50 -6.31 8.00
C ARG A 247 -23.98 -7.27 6.96
N ARG A 248 -24.88 -8.10 6.46
CA ARG A 248 -24.63 -9.02 5.36
C ARG A 248 -25.05 -8.36 4.06
N ASP A 249 -24.27 -8.57 3.01
CA ASP A 249 -24.66 -8.20 1.66
C ASP A 249 -25.89 -9.01 1.19
N PRO A 250 -26.88 -8.37 0.54
CA PRO A 250 -28.04 -9.08 -0.01
C PRO A 250 -27.71 -10.16 -1.04
N ARG A 251 -26.58 -10.04 -1.76
CA ARG A 251 -26.10 -10.97 -2.79
C ARG A 251 -25.64 -12.31 -2.21
N VAL A 252 -25.36 -12.38 -0.90
CA VAL A 252 -25.04 -13.65 -0.24
C VAL A 252 -26.26 -14.57 -0.32
N SER A 253 -26.09 -15.74 -0.92
CA SER A 253 -27.19 -16.68 -1.15
C SER A 253 -27.76 -17.23 0.17
N PRO A 254 -29.10 -17.32 0.30
CA PRO A 254 -29.72 -18.01 1.42
C PRO A 254 -29.29 -19.49 1.51
N GLY A 255 -29.10 -20.02 2.71
CA GLY A 255 -28.61 -21.37 2.99
C GLY A 255 -27.14 -21.61 2.66
N SER A 256 -26.39 -20.57 2.27
CA SER A 256 -24.95 -20.72 2.01
C SER A 256 -24.14 -20.72 3.31
N SER A 257 -22.95 -21.32 3.27
CA SER A 257 -22.02 -21.29 4.41
C SER A 257 -21.61 -19.85 4.82
N LEU A 258 -21.67 -18.89 3.89
CA LEU A 258 -21.44 -17.48 4.20
C LEU A 258 -22.58 -16.88 5.03
N GLU A 259 -23.84 -17.24 4.73
CA GLU A 259 -24.97 -16.82 5.55
C GLU A 259 -24.93 -17.47 6.93
N GLU A 260 -24.66 -18.78 6.99
CA GLU A 260 -24.51 -19.50 8.27
C GLU A 260 -23.41 -18.90 9.13
N PHE A 261 -22.27 -18.54 8.53
CA PHE A 261 -21.19 -17.84 9.21
C PHE A 261 -21.65 -16.49 9.75
N PHE A 262 -22.31 -15.68 8.92
CA PHE A 262 -22.82 -14.38 9.36
C PHE A 262 -23.79 -14.54 10.54
N ALA A 263 -24.77 -15.43 10.42
CA ALA A 263 -25.76 -15.70 11.46
C ALA A 263 -25.10 -16.15 12.77
N SER A 264 -24.05 -16.96 12.69
CA SER A 264 -23.36 -17.53 13.86
C SER A 264 -22.45 -16.54 14.58
N TYR A 265 -21.76 -15.66 13.84
CA TYR A 265 -20.64 -14.88 14.39
C TYR A 265 -20.77 -13.36 14.27
N LEU A 266 -21.63 -12.85 13.39
CA LEU A 266 -21.68 -11.44 13.03
C LEU A 266 -23.06 -10.80 13.20
N ALA A 267 -24.14 -11.59 13.20
CA ALA A 267 -25.49 -11.08 13.38
C ALA A 267 -25.61 -10.35 14.73
N GLY A 268 -26.02 -9.07 14.67
CA GLY A 268 -26.16 -8.21 15.84
C GLY A 268 -24.86 -7.64 16.41
N GLN A 269 -23.70 -7.92 15.78
CA GLN A 269 -22.43 -7.34 16.20
C GLN A 269 -22.29 -5.88 15.74
N THR A 270 -21.57 -5.09 16.52
CA THR A 270 -21.15 -3.74 16.17
C THR A 270 -19.64 -3.71 15.92
N CYS A 271 -19.24 -3.01 14.86
CA CYS A 271 -17.84 -2.86 14.52
C CYS A 271 -17.16 -1.88 15.47
N THR A 272 -16.26 -2.37 16.31
CA THR A 272 -15.56 -1.52 17.30
C THR A 272 -14.51 -0.59 16.69
N ALA A 273 -14.19 -0.75 15.40
CA ALA A 273 -13.38 0.20 14.63
C ALA A 273 -14.21 1.33 13.99
N TYR A 274 -15.55 1.26 14.05
CA TYR A 274 -16.42 2.31 13.52
C TYR A 274 -16.48 3.51 14.48
N SER A 275 -16.19 4.68 13.94
CA SER A 275 -16.10 5.95 14.66
C SER A 275 -16.39 7.11 13.70
N LYS A 276 -16.44 8.34 14.22
CA LYS A 276 -16.60 9.51 13.36
C LYS A 276 -15.42 9.69 12.40
N GLU A 277 -14.23 9.29 12.84
CA GLU A 277 -12.97 9.40 12.10
C GLU A 277 -12.83 8.32 11.02
N SER A 278 -13.45 7.16 11.19
CA SER A 278 -13.38 6.03 10.26
C SER A 278 -14.61 5.86 9.37
N SER A 279 -15.71 6.57 9.65
CA SER A 279 -16.99 6.42 8.96
C SER A 279 -16.91 6.61 7.45
N ALA A 280 -16.09 7.56 6.97
CA ALA A 280 -15.90 7.80 5.54
C ALA A 280 -15.28 6.59 4.82
N PHE A 281 -14.37 5.85 5.47
CA PHE A 281 -13.79 4.64 4.89
C PHE A 281 -14.82 3.51 4.82
N PHE A 282 -15.63 3.34 5.86
CA PHE A 282 -16.71 2.34 5.86
C PHE A 282 -17.81 2.68 4.84
N ALA A 283 -18.14 3.96 4.68
CA ALA A 283 -19.06 4.41 3.63
C ALA A 283 -18.52 4.06 2.24
N TYR A 284 -17.24 4.36 1.99
CA TYR A 284 -16.59 3.99 0.73
C TYR A 284 -16.64 2.48 0.47
N HIS A 285 -16.34 1.65 1.48
CA HIS A 285 -16.42 0.20 1.37
C HIS A 285 -17.82 -0.30 1.02
N ARG A 286 -18.85 0.24 1.68
CA ARG A 286 -20.26 -0.10 1.38
C ARG A 286 -20.65 0.19 -0.06
N THR A 287 -20.23 1.34 -0.58
CA THR A 287 -20.58 1.78 -1.94
C THR A 287 -19.81 0.99 -3.00
N ASN A 288 -18.53 0.73 -2.81
CA ASN A 288 -17.66 0.19 -3.86
C ASN A 288 -17.47 -1.34 -3.81
N MET A 289 -17.51 -1.95 -2.61
CA MET A 289 -17.31 -3.40 -2.44
C MET A 289 -18.63 -4.13 -2.25
N ALA A 290 -19.42 -3.70 -1.26
CA ALA A 290 -20.74 -4.26 -1.02
C ALA A 290 -21.80 -3.75 -2.02
N GLN A 291 -21.50 -2.71 -2.81
CA GLN A 291 -22.38 -2.17 -3.86
C GLN A 291 -23.81 -1.82 -3.39
N ILE A 292 -23.98 -1.49 -2.10
CA ILE A 292 -25.30 -1.37 -1.46
C ILE A 292 -26.07 -0.13 -1.94
N ASP A 293 -25.38 0.95 -2.34
CA ASP A 293 -26.02 2.20 -2.78
C ASP A 293 -26.65 2.12 -4.19
N MET A 294 -26.44 1.02 -4.94
CA MET A 294 -27.11 0.82 -6.24
C MET A 294 -28.47 0.12 -6.15
N VAL A 295 -28.81 -0.48 -5.01
CA VAL A 295 -30.07 -1.24 -4.87
C VAL A 295 -31.25 -0.36 -4.44
N ALA A 296 -30.99 0.80 -3.81
CA ALA A 296 -32.03 1.73 -3.37
C ALA A 296 -32.75 2.45 -4.53
N VAL A 297 -32.12 2.60 -5.69
CA VAL A 297 -32.71 3.33 -6.83
C VAL A 297 -33.62 2.44 -7.71
N SER A 298 -33.48 1.11 -7.63
CA SER A 298 -34.28 0.19 -8.46
C SER A 298 -35.57 -0.31 -7.77
N ALA A 299 -35.64 -0.24 -6.44
CA ALA A 299 -36.77 -0.77 -5.67
C ALA A 299 -37.96 0.21 -5.55
N GLU A 300 -37.79 1.50 -5.86
CA GLU A 300 -38.88 2.50 -5.82
C GLU A 300 -39.74 2.55 -7.10
N LEU A 301 -39.47 1.74 -8.12
CA LEU A 301 -40.20 1.76 -9.40
C LEU A 301 -41.23 0.64 -9.60
N THR A 302 -41.57 -0.15 -8.58
CA THR A 302 -42.67 -1.12 -8.67
C THR A 302 -43.84 -0.72 -7.78
N PHE A 303 -44.73 0.11 -8.32
CA PHE A 303 -46.08 0.31 -7.79
C PHE A 303 -46.94 -0.94 -8.04
N PRO A 304 -47.73 -1.41 -7.06
CA PRO A 304 -48.72 -2.46 -7.32
C PRO A 304 -49.93 -1.88 -8.06
N GLU A 305 -50.19 -2.38 -9.27
CA GLU A 305 -51.40 -2.09 -10.02
C GLU A 305 -52.60 -2.75 -9.31
N SER A 306 -53.43 -1.90 -8.70
CA SER A 306 -54.67 -2.29 -8.04
C SER A 306 -55.66 -2.87 -9.05
N ALA A 307 -56.13 -4.08 -8.77
CA ALA A 307 -57.22 -4.76 -9.46
C ALA A 307 -58.47 -3.87 -9.51
N VAL A 308 -58.88 -3.50 -10.73
CA VAL A 308 -60.24 -3.01 -11.00
C VAL A 308 -61.09 -4.22 -11.35
N HIS A 309 -62.03 -4.52 -10.45
CA HIS A 309 -63.09 -5.48 -10.66
C HIS A 309 -64.00 -5.03 -11.80
N ASP A 310 -64.27 -5.99 -12.68
CA ASP A 310 -65.24 -5.89 -13.76
C ASP A 310 -66.68 -6.07 -13.24
N SER A 311 -67.57 -5.21 -13.77
CA SER A 311 -68.95 -5.53 -14.17
C SER A 311 -70.06 -5.65 -13.10
N PRO A 312 -71.34 -5.39 -13.46
CA PRO A 312 -71.95 -5.49 -14.80
C PRO A 312 -72.45 -4.19 -15.46
#